data_AF-A0A4V1SU39-F1
#
_entry.id   AF-A0A4V1SU39-F1
#
_cell.length_a   1.000
_cell.length_b   1.000
_cell.length_c   1.000
_cell.angle_alpha   90.00
_cell.angle_beta   90.00
_cell.angle_gamma   90.00
#
_symmetry.space_group_name_H-M   'P 1'
#
loop_
_entity.id
_entity.type
_entity.pdbx_description
1 polymer ?
#
loop_
_entity_poly.entity_id
_entity_poly.type
_entity_poly.pdbx_seq_one_letter_code
_entity_poly.pdbx_strand_id
1 'polypeptide(L)'
;EYKDTLFVTEAMKRAIDDIYKYPLKETAKEVIGRQLKAGASDDQLANLVVTLREEDKLCIITDDDNADREPQIICSMGLINKE
;
A
#
# COMPACT_ATOMS: atom_id res chain seq x y z
N GLU A 1 17.41 3.93 -2.79
CA GLU A 1 17.85 3.98 -1.38
C GLU A 1 17.14 5.15 -0.70
N TYR A 2 16.17 4.89 0.19
CA TYR A 2 15.38 5.91 0.91
C TYR A 2 15.23 5.59 2.41
N LYS A 3 16.08 4.70 2.95
CA LYS A 3 16.21 4.57 4.40
C LYS A 3 16.93 5.82 4.89
N ASP A 4 16.35 6.54 5.85
CA ASP A 4 16.87 7.77 6.50
C ASP A 4 16.58 9.14 5.84
N THR A 5 15.56 9.27 4.99
CA THR A 5 15.08 10.62 4.59
C THR A 5 14.07 11.17 5.60
N LEU A 6 14.01 12.51 5.73
CA LEU A 6 13.12 13.27 6.62
C LEU A 6 11.62 12.89 6.51
N PHE A 7 11.24 12.22 5.42
CA PHE A 7 9.87 11.87 5.06
C PHE A 7 9.43 10.48 5.54
N VAL A 8 10.34 9.65 6.06
CA VAL A 8 9.98 8.32 6.57
C VAL A 8 9.39 8.43 7.97
N THR A 9 8.07 8.60 8.04
CA THR A 9 7.34 8.62 9.31
C THR A 9 7.08 7.21 9.83
N GLU A 10 6.90 7.08 11.14
CA GLU A 10 6.49 5.81 11.76
C GLU A 10 5.14 5.33 11.22
N ALA A 11 4.23 6.26 10.88
CA ALA A 11 2.95 5.94 10.25
C ALA A 11 3.14 5.27 8.87
N MET A 12 4.08 5.77 8.06
CA MET A 12 4.42 5.19 6.77
C MET A 12 5.04 3.80 6.91
N LYS A 13 5.96 3.60 7.85
CA LYS A 13 6.54 2.27 8.11
C LYS A 13 5.48 1.24 8.49
N ARG A 14 4.54 1.61 9.35
CA ARG A 14 3.44 0.72 9.75
C ARG A 14 2.48 0.45 8.60
N ALA A 15 2.23 1.43 7.72
CA ALA A 15 1.42 1.20 6.54
C ALA A 15 2.04 0.20 5.59
N ILE A 16 3.35 0.28 5.39
CA ILE A 16 4.10 -0.69 4.61
C ILE A 16 3.99 -2.08 5.26
N ASP A 17 4.25 -2.18 6.57
CA ASP A 17 4.16 -3.43 7.31
C ASP A 17 2.77 -4.10 7.18
N ASP A 18 1.69 -3.32 7.31
CA ASP A 18 0.33 -3.82 7.17
C ASP A 18 0.02 -4.29 5.73
N ILE A 19 0.56 -3.63 4.70
CA ILE A 19 0.40 -4.05 3.30
C ILE A 19 1.12 -5.37 3.03
N TYR A 20 2.26 -5.60 3.69
CA TYR A 20 2.99 -6.86 3.57
C TYR A 20 2.32 -8.00 4.32
N LYS A 21 1.68 -7.72 5.47
CA LYS A 21 1.08 -8.74 6.34
C LYS A 21 -0.34 -9.10 5.98
N TYR A 22 -1.13 -8.15 5.48
CA TYR A 22 -2.58 -8.30 5.37
C TYR A 22 -3.10 -7.96 3.97
N PRO A 23 -4.13 -8.67 3.48
CA PRO A 23 -4.76 -8.33 2.21
C PRO A 23 -5.45 -6.95 2.30
N LEU A 24 -5.25 -6.13 1.27
CA LEU A 24 -5.92 -4.84 1.12
C LEU A 24 -7.45 -4.98 1.04
N LYS A 25 -8.18 -4.06 1.68
CA LYS A 25 -9.64 -3.92 1.49
C LYS A 25 -9.93 -3.59 0.01
N GLU A 26 -11.05 -4.07 -0.52
CA GLU A 26 -11.46 -3.81 -1.92
C GLU A 26 -11.50 -2.30 -2.23
N THR A 27 -12.03 -1.50 -1.32
CA THR A 27 -12.08 -0.04 -1.45
C THR A 27 -10.69 0.59 -1.52
N ALA A 28 -9.73 0.12 -0.72
CA ALA A 28 -8.35 0.60 -0.78
C ALA A 28 -7.71 0.28 -2.14
N LYS A 29 -7.90 -0.94 -2.66
CA LYS A 29 -7.41 -1.34 -3.99
C LYS A 29 -7.95 -0.43 -5.09
N GLU A 30 -9.25 -0.13 -5.06
CA GLU A 30 -9.86 0.76 -6.06
C GLU A 30 -9.30 2.18 -5.99
N VAL A 31 -9.18 2.76 -4.80
CA VAL A 31 -8.70 4.15 -4.62
C VAL A 31 -7.23 4.27 -5.02
N ILE A 32 -6.38 3.33 -4.58
CA ILE A 32 -4.96 3.26 -4.96
C ILE A 32 -4.83 3.05 -6.48
N GLY A 33 -5.60 2.12 -7.06
CA GLY A 33 -5.59 1.85 -8.49
C GLY A 33 -6.02 3.05 -9.34
N ARG A 34 -6.97 3.87 -8.87
CA ARG A 34 -7.35 5.12 -9.55
C ARG A 34 -6.23 6.16 -9.51
N GLN A 35 -5.55 6.33 -8.38
CA GLN A 35 -4.42 7.27 -8.29
C GLN A 35 -3.24 6.84 -9.16
N LEU A 36 -2.93 5.54 -9.21
CA LEU A 36 -1.90 5.01 -10.11
C LEU A 36 -2.23 5.29 -11.59
N LYS A 37 -3.48 5.03 -12.00
CA LYS A 37 -3.94 5.34 -13.36
C LYS A 37 -3.94 6.82 -13.69
N ALA A 38 -4.13 7.68 -12.69
CA ALA A 38 -4.06 9.12 -12.82
C ALA A 38 -2.62 9.67 -12.88
N GLY A 39 -1.60 8.82 -12.70
CA GLY A 39 -0.20 9.23 -12.70
C GLY A 39 0.20 10.01 -11.45
N ALA A 40 -0.38 9.67 -10.29
CA ALA A 40 -0.02 10.28 -9.01
C ALA A 40 1.49 10.15 -8.75
N SER A 41 2.10 11.20 -8.18
CA SER A 41 3.49 11.13 -7.75
C SER A 41 3.66 10.18 -6.56
N ASP A 42 4.90 9.73 -6.34
CA ASP A 42 5.25 8.82 -5.25
C ASP A 42 4.82 9.39 -3.89
N ASP A 43 5.03 10.69 -3.67
CA ASP A 43 4.62 11.40 -2.45
C ASP A 43 3.10 11.44 -2.27
N GLN A 44 2.34 11.67 -3.35
CA GLN A 44 0.88 11.70 -3.26
C GLN A 44 0.32 10.32 -2.94
N LEU A 45 0.90 9.29 -3.56
CA LEU A 45 0.52 7.91 -3.30
C LEU A 45 0.88 7.48 -1.87
N ALA A 46 2.07 7.84 -1.40
CA ALA A 46 2.52 7.58 -0.03
C ALA A 46 1.57 8.22 1.01
N ASN A 47 1.22 9.50 0.83
CA ASN A 47 0.28 10.18 1.71
C ASN A 47 -1.11 9.53 1.69
N LEU A 48 -1.61 9.15 0.51
CA LEU A 48 -2.89 8.44 0.41
C LEU A 48 -2.88 7.12 1.19
N VAL A 49 -1.82 6.33 1.07
CA VAL A 49 -1.69 5.04 1.76
C VAL A 49 -1.67 5.23 3.28
N VAL A 50 -0.97 6.25 3.78
CA VAL A 50 -0.96 6.58 5.22
C VAL A 50 -2.36 6.99 5.69
N THR A 51 -3.04 7.88 4.96
CA THR A 51 -4.42 8.30 5.30
C THR A 51 -5.38 7.11 5.35
N LEU A 52 -5.33 6.22 4.35
CA LEU A 52 -6.17 5.03 4.31
C LEU A 52 -5.92 4.12 5.52
N ARG A 53 -4.69 4.06 6.03
CA ARG A 53 -4.37 3.30 7.24
C ARG A 53 -4.93 3.97 8.50
N GLU A 54 -4.74 5.28 8.64
CA GLU A 54 -5.22 6.02 9.80
C GLU A 54 -6.75 5.96 9.93
N GLU A 55 -7.45 5.85 8.79
CA GLU A 55 -8.90 5.64 8.74
C GLU A 55 -9.36 4.18 8.91
N ASP A 56 -8.45 3.23 9.21
CA ASP A 56 -8.73 1.79 9.22
C ASP A 56 -9.34 1.28 7.88
N LYS A 57 -8.96 1.87 6.75
CA LYS A 57 -9.50 1.52 5.43
C LYS A 57 -8.50 0.76 4.55
N LEU A 58 -7.24 0.63 4.97
CA LEU A 58 -6.17 0.05 4.16
C LEU A 58 -6.24 -1.48 4.03
N CYS A 59 -6.15 -2.21 5.14
CA CYS A 59 -6.04 -3.67 5.15
C CYS A 59 -7.16 -4.35 5.96
N ILE A 60 -7.49 -5.59 5.60
CA ILE A 60 -8.38 -6.45 6.40
C ILE A 60 -7.53 -7.12 7.47
N ILE A 61 -7.57 -6.60 8.70
CA ILE A 61 -6.84 -7.17 9.84
C ILE A 61 -7.76 -8.18 10.52
N THR A 62 -7.62 -9.44 10.17
CA THR A 62 -8.31 -10.57 10.82
C THR A 62 -7.26 -11.42 11.53
N ASP A 63 -7.53 -11.80 12.78
CA ASP A 63 -6.62 -12.62 13.62
C ASP A 63 -6.32 -14.01 13.00
N ASP A 64 -7.17 -14.47 12.08
CA ASP A 64 -7.24 -15.84 11.57
C ASP A 64 -6.47 -16.08 10.24
N ASP A 65 -6.11 -15.04 9.49
CA ASP A 65 -5.56 -15.17 8.12
C ASP A 65 -4.10 -14.67 8.05
N ASN A 66 -3.23 -15.20 8.93
CA ASN A 66 -1.77 -15.02 8.87
C ASN A 66 -1.10 -16.12 8.05
N ALA A 67 -1.71 -16.54 6.93
CA ALA A 67 -1.03 -17.42 6.00
C ALA A 67 -0.12 -16.54 5.15
N ASP A 68 1.18 -16.51 5.47
CA ASP A 68 2.32 -16.06 4.66
C ASP A 68 1.96 -16.03 3.16
N ARG A 69 1.42 -14.90 2.69
CA ARG A 69 1.21 -14.68 1.26
C ARG A 69 2.37 -13.84 0.80
N GLU A 70 3.36 -14.52 0.21
CA GLU A 70 4.38 -13.83 -0.57
C GLU A 70 3.67 -12.86 -1.53
N PRO A 71 4.08 -11.58 -1.60
CA PRO A 71 3.41 -10.58 -2.41
C PRO A 71 3.45 -10.99 -3.88
N GLN A 72 2.28 -11.34 -4.43
CA GLN A 72 2.13 -11.72 -5.83
C GLN A 72 1.95 -10.45 -6.67
N ILE A 73 2.79 -10.25 -7.69
CA ILE A 73 2.61 -9.16 -8.65
C ILE A 73 1.38 -9.45 -9.51
N ILE A 74 0.35 -8.62 -9.39
CA ILE A 74 -0.86 -8.75 -10.22
C ILE A 74 -0.80 -7.76 -11.38
N CYS A 75 -0.63 -8.30 -12.60
CA CYS A 75 -0.50 -7.52 -13.82
C CYS A 75 -1.75 -6.71 -14.22
N SER A 76 -2.91 -6.95 -13.58
CA SER A 76 -4.15 -6.19 -13.82
C SER A 76 -4.15 -4.80 -13.19
N MET A 77 -3.21 -4.50 -12.28
CA MET A 77 -3.03 -3.16 -11.72
C MET A 77 -2.25 -2.20 -12.63
N GLY A 78 -1.76 -2.67 -13.78
CA GLY A 78 -0.96 -1.86 -14.70
C GLY A 78 0.46 -1.56 -14.20
N LEU A 79 0.93 -2.30 -13.20
CA LEU A 79 2.31 -2.23 -12.72
C LEU A 79 3.21 -2.92 -13.75
N ILE A 80 3.82 -2.12 -14.61
CA ILE A 80 4.84 -2.55 -15.58
C ILE A 80 6.20 -2.51 -14.90
N ASN A 81 6.87 -3.66 -14.82
CA ASN A 81 8.27 -3.70 -14.40
C ASN A 81 9.10 -3.12 -15.55
N LYS A 82 9.61 -1.89 -15.39
CA LYS A 82 10.57 -1.31 -16.35
C LYS A 82 11.95 -1.86 -15.99
N GLU A 83 12.45 -2.76 -16.84
CA GLU A 83 13.88 -3.10 -16.92
C GLU A 83 14.72 -1.89 -17.39
#